data_AF-A0A7X7CQL6-F1
#
_entry.id   AF-A0A7X7CQL6-F1
#
_cell.length_a   1.000
_cell.length_b   1.000
_cell.length_c   1.000
_cell.angle_alpha   90.00
_cell.angle_beta   90.00
_cell.angle_gamma   90.00
#
_symmetry.space_group_name_H-M   'P 1'
#
loop_
_entity.id
_entity.type
_entity.pdbx_description
1 polymer ?
#
loop_
_entity_poly.entity_id
_entity_poly.type
_entity_poly.pdbx_seq_one_letter_code
_entity_poly.pdbx_strand_id
1 'polypeptide(L)'
;MEQIEVKILDRVFKLQVPAAERPRLMEAVRLVDAKMREIRDAGKASGLDRIAVNAALQLAYEFLGQDRGSAVTPEVSGRIAQLNEELELEIRRQESLF
;
A
#
# COMPACT_ATOMS: atom_id res chain seq x y z
N MET A 1 -7.10 -26.24 -0.19
CA MET A 1 -8.01 -25.10 -0.01
C MET A 1 -8.59 -25.19 1.39
N GLU A 2 -8.50 -24.12 2.18
CA GLU A 2 -9.12 -24.00 3.50
C GLU A 2 -10.28 -23.01 3.41
N GLN A 3 -11.38 -23.27 4.13
CA GLN A 3 -12.45 -22.30 4.31
C GLN A 3 -12.19 -21.48 5.56
N ILE A 4 -12.14 -20.16 5.42
CA ILE A 4 -11.99 -19.23 6.54
C ILE A 4 -13.22 -18.35 6.69
N GLU A 5 -13.52 -18.00 7.94
CA GLU A 5 -14.58 -17.05 8.27
C GLU A 5 -13.95 -15.73 8.69
N VAL A 6 -14.38 -14.63 8.07
CA VAL A 6 -13.83 -13.29 8.27
C VAL A 6 -14.95 -12.29 8.52
N LYS A 7 -14.66 -11.25 9.31
CA LYS A 7 -15.63 -10.19 9.63
C LYS A 7 -15.19 -8.87 8.99
N ILE A 8 -16.07 -8.28 8.18
CA ILE A 8 -15.86 -7.00 7.48
C ILE A 8 -17.11 -6.14 7.68
N LEU A 9 -16.92 -4.92 8.18
CA LEU A 9 -17.97 -3.95 8.52
C LEU A 9 -19.15 -4.60 9.26
N ASP A 10 -18.80 -5.35 10.31
CA ASP A 10 -19.74 -6.03 11.19
C ASP A 10 -20.55 -7.17 10.56
N ARG A 11 -20.18 -7.59 9.34
CA ARG A 11 -20.74 -8.76 8.64
C ARG A 11 -19.73 -9.88 8.50
N VAL A 12 -20.24 -11.11 8.53
CA VAL A 12 -19.44 -12.32 8.42
C VAL A 12 -19.44 -12.82 6.98
N PHE A 13 -18.26 -13.15 6.45
CA PHE A 13 -18.04 -13.69 5.12
C PHE A 13 -17.25 -14.99 5.20
N LYS A 14 -17.57 -15.94 4.33
CA LYS A 14 -16.84 -17.21 4.19
C LYS A 14 -16.05 -17.18 2.90
N LEU A 15 -14.74 -17.34 3.00
CA LEU A 15 -13.81 -17.28 1.87
C LEU A 15 -13.06 -18.62 1.75
N GLN A 16 -12.74 -19.01 0.53
CA GLN A 16 -11.83 -20.13 0.27
C GLN A 16 -10.45 -19.59 -0.08
N VAL A 17 -9.42 -20.10 0.59
CA VAL A 17 -8.04 -19.64 0.40
C VAL A 17 -7.05 -20.82 0.43
N PRO A 18 -5.98 -20.81 -0.38
CA PRO A 18 -4.84 -21.67 -0.16
C PRO A 18 -4.21 -21.40 1.21
N ALA A 19 -3.80 -22.44 1.95
CA ALA A 19 -3.25 -22.28 3.30
C ALA A 19 -2.02 -21.33 3.34
N ALA A 20 -1.20 -21.35 2.28
CA ALA A 20 -0.04 -20.47 2.13
C ALA A 20 -0.39 -18.98 2.00
N GLU A 21 -1.58 -18.65 1.49
CA GLU A 21 -2.01 -17.26 1.23
C GLU A 21 -2.88 -16.68 2.34
N ARG A 22 -3.29 -17.50 3.32
CA ARG A 22 -4.13 -17.07 4.43
C ARG A 22 -3.63 -15.80 5.14
N PRO A 23 -2.33 -15.63 5.48
CA PRO A 23 -1.87 -14.42 6.14
C PRO A 23 -2.10 -13.16 5.30
N ARG A 24 -1.81 -13.24 3.99
CA ARG A 24 -1.99 -12.15 3.03
C ARG A 24 -3.46 -11.80 2.85
N LEU A 25 -4.34 -12.81 2.79
CA LEU A 25 -5.78 -12.56 2.72
C LEU A 25 -6.30 -11.90 4.00
N MET A 26 -5.80 -12.27 5.18
CA MET A 26 -6.17 -11.62 6.44
C MET A 26 -5.71 -10.16 6.53
N GLU A 27 -4.60 -9.80 5.88
CA GLU A 27 -4.21 -8.40 5.69
C GLU A 27 -5.19 -7.65 4.78
N ALA A 28 -5.56 -8.24 3.64
CA ALA A 28 -6.55 -7.66 2.73
C ALA A 28 -7.91 -7.44 3.42
N VAL A 29 -8.36 -8.39 4.24
CA VAL A 29 -9.59 -8.27 5.04
C VAL A 29 -9.52 -7.08 6.00
N ARG A 30 -8.40 -6.92 6.71
CA ARG A 30 -8.19 -5.78 7.63
C ARG A 30 -8.19 -4.44 6.89
N LEU A 31 -7.55 -4.39 5.72
CA LEU A 31 -7.51 -3.19 4.87
C LEU A 31 -8.92 -2.78 4.41
N VAL A 32 -9.71 -3.74 3.94
CA VAL A 32 -11.09 -3.50 3.49
C VAL A 32 -11.98 -3.06 4.65
N ASP A 33 -11.91 -3.74 5.81
CA ASP A 33 -12.69 -3.36 7.00
C ASP A 33 -12.39 -1.93 7.45
N ALA A 34 -11.10 -1.56 7.52
CA ALA A 34 -10.68 -0.22 7.89
C ALA A 34 -11.23 0.85 6.92
N LYS A 35 -11.10 0.63 5.60
CA LYS A 35 -11.58 1.57 4.58
C LYS A 35 -13.11 1.71 4.60
N MET A 36 -13.84 0.60 4.78
CA MET A 36 -15.29 0.63 4.90
C MET A 36 -15.76 1.37 6.16
N ARG A 37 -15.06 1.23 7.29
CA ARG A 37 -15.34 2.00 8.52
C ARG A 37 -15.06 3.48 8.32
N GLU A 38 -13.94 3.84 7.71
CA GLU A 38 -13.58 5.23 7.38
C GLU A 38 -14.70 5.91 6.57
N ILE A 39 -15.19 5.26 5.51
CA ILE A 39 -16.24 5.80 4.64
C ILE A 39 -17.59 5.91 5.38
N ARG A 40 -17.91 4.92 6.22
CA ARG A 40 -19.12 4.94 7.07
C ARG A 40 -19.08 6.11 8.04
N ASP A 41 -17.96 6.26 8.76
CA ASP A 41 -17.80 7.24 9.82
C ASP A 41 -17.72 8.67 9.25
N ALA A 42 -17.25 8.83 8.01
CA ALA A 42 -17.29 10.09 7.27
C ALA A 42 -18.70 10.55 6.86
N GLY A 43 -19.74 9.72 7.02
CA GLY A 43 -21.13 10.05 6.69
C GLY A 43 -21.42 10.28 5.19
N LYS A 44 -20.43 10.02 4.31
CA LYS A 44 -20.50 10.33 2.86
C LYS A 44 -21.37 9.36 2.06
N ALA A 45 -21.75 8.21 2.63
CA ALA A 45 -22.49 7.17 1.92
C ALA A 45 -23.68 6.66 2.76
N SER A 46 -24.88 6.79 2.20
CA SER A 46 -26.10 6.17 2.73
C SER A 46 -26.29 4.81 2.06
N GLY A 47 -25.90 3.74 2.77
CA GLY A 47 -26.11 2.35 2.35
C GLY A 47 -24.83 1.51 2.33
N LEU A 48 -24.93 0.29 2.86
CA LEU A 48 -23.83 -0.67 2.97
C LEU A 48 -23.19 -0.99 1.62
N ASP A 49 -24.00 -1.17 0.58
CA ASP A 49 -23.52 -1.49 -0.76
C ASP A 49 -22.69 -0.35 -1.34
N ARG A 50 -23.11 0.89 -1.12
CA ARG A 50 -22.35 2.08 -1.54
C ARG A 50 -21.04 2.22 -0.77
N ILE A 51 -21.04 1.92 0.52
CA ILE A 51 -19.81 1.89 1.33
C ILE A 51 -18.83 0.86 0.76
N ALA A 52 -19.30 -0.35 0.44
CA ALA A 52 -18.46 -1.40 -0.14
C ALA A 52 -17.89 -1.01 -1.51
N VAL A 53 -18.72 -0.47 -2.41
CA VAL A 53 -18.26 -0.03 -3.74
C VAL A 53 -17.26 1.13 -3.62
N ASN A 54 -17.53 2.12 -2.77
CA ASN A 54 -16.61 3.23 -2.57
C ASN A 54 -15.29 2.79 -1.93
N ALA A 55 -15.33 1.84 -0.99
CA ALA A 55 -14.11 1.27 -0.40
C ALA A 55 -13.28 0.54 -1.45
N ALA A 56 -13.91 -0.30 -2.28
CA ALA A 56 -13.24 -1.00 -3.37
C ALA A 56 -12.61 -0.03 -4.37
N LEU A 57 -13.33 1.03 -4.76
CA LEU A 57 -12.82 2.06 -5.67
C LEU A 57 -11.63 2.82 -5.09
N GLN A 58 -11.69 3.22 -3.81
CA GLN A 58 -10.58 3.92 -3.15
C GLN A 58 -9.34 3.05 -3.02
N LEU A 59 -9.50 1.79 -2.61
CA LEU A 59 -8.37 0.85 -2.51
C LEU A 59 -7.75 0.55 -3.89
N ALA A 60 -8.57 0.40 -4.93
CA ALA A 60 -8.06 0.23 -6.30
C ALA A 60 -7.33 1.48 -6.78
N TYR A 61 -7.84 2.68 -6.46
CA TYR A 61 -7.18 3.94 -6.78
C TYR A 61 -5.83 4.08 -6.07
N GLU A 62 -5.76 3.74 -4.78
CA GLU A 62 -4.52 3.72 -4.00
C GLU A 62 -3.51 2.72 -4.58
N PHE A 63 -3.96 1.51 -4.93
CA PHE A 63 -3.12 0.48 -5.53
C PHE A 63 -2.54 0.91 -6.89
N LEU A 64 -3.37 1.48 -7.77
CA LEU A 64 -2.93 2.02 -9.07
C LEU A 64 -2.06 3.28 -8.91
N GLY A 65 -2.23 4.03 -7.82
CA GLY A 65 -1.41 5.19 -7.47
C GLY A 65 -0.05 4.81 -6.89
N GLN A 66 0.05 3.70 -6.15
CA GLN A 66 1.31 3.17 -5.61
C GLN A 66 2.31 2.77 -6.70
N ASP A 67 1.84 2.34 -7.87
CA ASP A 67 2.70 2.05 -9.03
C ASP A 67 3.39 3.32 -9.59
N ARG A 68 2.91 4.52 -9.22
CA ARG A 68 3.58 5.79 -9.50
C ARG A 68 4.50 6.28 -8.36
N GLY A 69 4.39 5.69 -7.17
CA GLY A 69 5.15 6.04 -5.97
C GLY A 69 6.43 5.21 -5.75
N SER A 70 6.61 4.12 -6.50
CA SER A 70 7.91 3.43 -6.60
C SER A 70 8.88 4.11 -7.58
N ALA A 71 8.44 5.19 -8.25
CA ALA A 71 9.38 6.11 -8.86
C ALA A 71 10.04 6.89 -7.72
N VAL A 72 11.30 6.56 -7.41
CA VAL A 72 12.20 7.47 -6.69
C VAL A 72 11.96 8.85 -7.27
N THR A 73 11.45 9.79 -6.47
CA THR A 73 11.08 11.11 -7.01
C THR A 73 12.31 11.68 -7.73
N PRO A 74 12.17 12.39 -8.85
CA PRO A 74 13.31 12.95 -9.58
C PRO A 74 14.24 13.76 -8.67
N GLU A 75 13.66 14.37 -7.63
CA GLU A 75 14.37 15.11 -6.59
C GLU A 75 15.22 14.20 -5.68
N VAL A 76 14.70 13.04 -5.25
CA VAL A 76 15.47 12.07 -4.45
C VAL A 76 16.55 11.40 -5.31
N SER A 77 16.23 11.06 -6.56
CA SER A 77 17.22 10.54 -7.51
C SER A 77 18.33 11.56 -7.79
N GLY A 78 17.96 12.84 -7.95
CA GLY A 78 18.91 13.93 -8.16
C GLY A 78 19.81 14.17 -6.95
N ARG A 79 19.27 14.12 -5.73
CA ARG A 79 20.08 14.22 -4.50
C ARG A 79 21.04 13.04 -4.34
N ILE A 80 20.60 11.82 -4.65
CA ILE A 80 21.47 10.63 -4.61
C ILE A 80 22.60 10.76 -5.63
N ALA A 81 22.32 11.25 -6.84
CA ALA A 81 23.33 11.48 -7.86
C ALA A 81 24.37 12.54 -7.43
N GLN A 82 23.92 13.65 -6.84
CA GLN A 82 24.82 14.69 -6.31
C GLN A 82 25.71 14.17 -5.18
N LEU A 83 25.12 13.43 -4.23
CA LEU A 83 25.86 12.81 -3.12
C LEU A 83 26.93 11.83 -3.63
N ASN A 84 26.61 11.04 -4.66
CA ASN A 84 27.57 10.13 -5.27
C ASN A 84 28.70 10.89 -5.98
N GLU A 85 28.40 11.98 -6.68
CA GLU A 85 29.39 12.80 -7.37
C GLU A 85 30.37 13.47 -6.39
N GLU A 86 29.85 14.04 -5.29
CA GLU A 86 30.68 14.60 -4.21
C GLU A 86 31.57 13.53 -3.56
N LEU A 87 31.04 12.33 -3.32
CA LEU A 87 31.79 11.21 -2.77
C LEU A 87 32.92 10.76 -3.71
N GLU A 88 32.65 10.66 -5.02
CA GLU A 88 33.67 10.31 -6.01
C GLU A 88 34.77 11.37 -6.13
N LEU A 89 34.43 12.66 -6.00
CA LEU A 89 35.41 13.74 -6.00
C LEU A 89 36.34 13.65 -4.79
N GLU A 90 35.79 13.38 -3.61
CA GLU A 90 36.59 13.26 -2.39
C GLU A 90 37.43 11.98 -2.38
N ILE A 91 36.92 10.87 -2.90
CA ILE A 91 37.70 9.62 -3.10
C ILE A 91 38.91 9.90 -4.00
N ARG A 92 38.70 10.53 -5.17
CA ARG A 92 39.80 10.86 -6.10
C ARG A 92 40.82 11.82 -5.47
N ARG A 93 40.35 12.78 -4.69
CA ARG A 93 41.22 13.73 -3.98
C ARG A 93 42.10 13.00 -2.96
N GLN A 94 41.53 12.07 -2.19
CA GLN A 94 42.28 11.27 -1.23
C GLN A 94 43.27 10.31 -1.91
N GLU A 95 42.91 9.69 -3.03
CA GLU A 95 43.82 8.86 -3.83
C GLU A 95 45.00 9.66 -4.40
N SER A 96 44.84 10.95 -4.68
CA SER A 96 45.94 11.82 -5.15
C SER A 96 46.91 12.26 -4.05
N LEU A 97 46.55 12.05 -2.78
CA LEU A 97 47.33 12.45 -1.59
C LEU A 97 48.18 11.29 -1.03
N PHE A 98 48.08 10.09 -1.59
CA PHE A 98 48.92 8.93 -1.30
C PHE A 98 49.81 8.58 -2.50
#